data_AF-A0A948CC39-F1
#
_entry.id   AF-A0A948CC39-F1
#
_cell.length_a   1.000
_cell.length_b   1.000
_cell.length_c   1.000
_cell.angle_alpha   90.00
_cell.angle_beta   90.00
_cell.angle_gamma   90.00
#
_symmetry.space_group_name_H-M   'P 1'
#
loop_
_entity.id
_entity.type
_entity.pdbx_description
1 polymer ?
#
loop_
_entity_poly.entity_id
_entity_poly.type
_entity_poly.pdbx_seq_one_letter_code
_entity_poly.pdbx_strand_id
1 'polypeptide(L)'
;RAERAATGASRTAYRSANPDEPTGAVEAALLARDELVDRMDDRALSVLRGLLSGRTQREIADEEGVSASAISQRVRHGGIGVVVSMSEWMEALA
;
A
#
# COMPACT_ATOMS: atom_id res chain seq x y z
N ARG A 1 7.94 22.41 20.58
CA ARG A 1 8.84 21.31 20.20
C ARG A 1 8.47 20.80 18.82
N ALA A 2 9.05 21.38 17.77
CA ALA A 2 9.05 20.80 16.43
C ALA A 2 10.44 20.17 16.22
N GLU A 3 10.75 19.14 17.02
CA GLU A 3 12.05 18.45 16.97
C GLU A 3 12.07 17.32 15.93
N ARG A 4 10.91 16.93 15.39
CA ARG A 4 10.79 15.91 14.33
C ARG A 4 9.85 16.41 13.24
N ALA A 5 10.18 16.07 11.99
CA ALA A 5 9.27 16.26 10.87
C ALA A 5 7.97 15.48 11.14
N ALA A 6 6.83 16.13 10.90
CA ALA A 6 5.53 15.49 11.06
C ALA A 6 5.25 14.58 9.88
N THR A 7 4.73 13.38 10.16
CA THR A 7 4.29 12.41 9.16
C THR A 7 2.76 12.34 9.19
N GLY A 8 2.11 13.31 8.55
CA GLY A 8 0.66 13.53 8.66
C GLY A 8 -0.19 12.38 8.13
N ALA A 9 0.34 11.58 7.19
CA ALA A 9 -0.33 10.43 6.62
C ALA A 9 -0.17 9.13 7.45
N SER A 10 0.67 9.13 8.50
CA SER A 10 0.93 7.92 9.30
C SER A 10 -0.34 7.47 10.02
N ARG A 11 -0.79 6.25 9.71
CA ARG A 11 -2.00 5.62 10.28
C ARG A 11 -1.70 4.32 11.00
N THR A 12 -0.57 3.69 10.68
CA THR A 12 -0.19 2.35 11.13
C THR A 12 1.15 2.40 11.82
N ALA A 13 1.30 1.62 12.89
CA ALA A 13 2.56 1.43 13.58
C ALA A 13 2.72 -0.05 13.95
N TYR A 14 3.96 -0.54 13.93
CA TYR A 14 4.27 -1.91 14.31
C TYR A 14 4.76 -1.98 15.76
N ARG A 15 4.28 -2.96 16.53
CA ARG A 15 4.71 -3.19 17.91
C ARG A 15 5.12 -4.64 18.05
N SER A 16 6.42 -4.87 18.27
CA SER A 16 6.92 -6.20 18.58
C SER A 16 6.66 -6.55 20.04
N ALA A 17 6.38 -7.83 20.29
CA ALA A 17 6.37 -8.41 21.64
C ALA A 17 7.80 -8.63 22.18
N ASN A 18 8.80 -8.71 21.29
CA ASN A 18 10.20 -8.81 21.64
C ASN A 18 10.85 -7.41 21.60
N PRO A 19 11.29 -6.85 22.75
CA PRO A 19 11.87 -5.52 22.79
C PRO A 19 13.20 -5.40 22.04
N ASP A 20 13.89 -6.53 21.80
CA ASP A 20 15.17 -6.57 21.09
C ASP A 20 15.01 -6.75 19.57
N GLU A 21 13.77 -6.90 19.08
CA GLU A 21 13.51 -7.03 17.65
C GLU A 21 13.73 -5.69 16.93
N PRO A 22 14.53 -5.65 15.85
CA PRO A 22 14.76 -4.43 15.09
C PRO A 22 13.54 -4.05 14.25
N THR A 23 12.62 -3.27 14.81
CA THR A 23 11.35 -2.87 14.16
C THR A 23 11.48 -1.75 13.13
N GLY A 24 12.63 -1.08 13.05
CA GLY A 24 12.80 0.15 12.26
C GLY A 24 12.52 -0.01 10.76
N ALA A 25 12.86 -1.16 10.17
CA ALA A 25 12.58 -1.43 8.76
C ALA A 25 11.08 -1.61 8.49
N VAL A 26 10.36 -2.29 9.38
CA VAL A 26 8.91 -2.47 9.30
C VAL A 26 8.19 -1.14 9.47
N GLU A 27 8.58 -0.35 10.46
CA GLU A 27 8.02 1.00 10.68
C GLU A 27 8.27 1.92 9.48
N ALA A 28 9.47 1.87 8.86
CA ALA A 28 9.75 2.64 7.65
C ALA A 28 8.88 2.22 6.46
N ALA A 29 8.63 0.92 6.28
CA ALA A 29 7.76 0.40 5.24
C ALA A 29 6.28 0.81 5.47
N LEU A 30 5.79 0.71 6.70
CA LEU A 30 4.45 1.16 7.09
C LEU A 30 4.27 2.66 6.82
N LEU A 31 5.27 3.47 7.19
CA LEU A 31 5.26 4.90 6.96
C LEU A 31 5.17 5.24 5.46
N ALA A 32 5.99 4.59 4.64
CA ALA A 32 5.98 4.78 3.19
C ALA A 32 4.66 4.32 2.56
N ARG A 33 4.11 3.19 3.02
CA ARG A 33 2.83 2.67 2.55
C ARG A 33 1.69 3.65 2.85
N ASP A 34 1.60 4.12 4.09
CA ASP A 34 0.52 5.00 4.52
C ASP A 34 0.56 6.33 3.74
N GLU A 35 1.76 6.87 3.50
CA GLU A 35 1.96 8.05 2.66
C GLU A 35 1.57 7.80 1.18
N LEU A 36 1.88 6.64 0.61
CA LEU A 36 1.46 6.29 -0.76
C LEU A 36 -0.06 6.17 -0.87
N VAL A 37 -0.69 5.49 0.09
CA VAL A 37 -2.15 5.28 0.13
C VAL A 37 -2.88 6.60 0.35
N ASP A 38 -2.35 7.51 1.16
CA ASP A 38 -2.95 8.83 1.41
C ASP A 38 -3.09 9.69 0.15
N ARG A 39 -2.17 9.52 -0.81
CA ARG A 39 -2.18 10.25 -2.09
C ARG A 39 -3.03 9.60 -3.18
N MET A 40 -3.57 8.40 -2.94
CA MET A 40 -4.39 7.70 -3.94
C MET A 40 -5.78 8.33 -4.04
N ASP A 41 -6.28 8.48 -5.26
CA ASP A 41 -7.68 8.81 -5.50
C ASP A 41 -8.59 7.59 -5.28
N ASP A 42 -9.91 7.81 -5.25
CA ASP A 42 -10.91 6.76 -5.04
C ASP A 42 -10.77 5.61 -6.05
N ARG A 43 -10.36 5.94 -7.27
CA ARG A 43 -10.23 4.97 -8.37
C ARG A 43 -9.02 4.07 -8.16
N ALA A 44 -7.89 4.61 -7.72
CA ALA A 44 -6.70 3.87 -7.35
C ALA A 44 -6.95 3.02 -6.08
N LEU A 45 -7.67 3.55 -5.10
CA LEU A 45 -8.09 2.79 -3.91
C LEU A 45 -9.00 1.61 -4.27
N SER A 46 -9.93 1.78 -5.22
CA SER A 46 -10.76 0.68 -5.74
C SER A 46 -9.92 -0.44 -6.34
N VAL A 47 -8.98 -0.10 -7.23
CA VAL A 47 -8.08 -1.08 -7.85
C VAL A 47 -7.19 -1.76 -6.80
N LEU A 48 -6.62 -1.01 -5.87
CA LEU A 48 -5.81 -1.56 -4.78
C LEU A 48 -6.60 -2.59 -3.95
N ARG A 49 -7.84 -2.25 -3.55
CA ARG A 49 -8.71 -3.17 -2.80
C ARG A 49 -9.00 -4.45 -3.58
N GLY A 50 -9.26 -4.33 -4.89
CA GLY A 50 -9.46 -5.49 -5.76
C GLY A 50 -8.25 -6.42 -5.77
N LEU A 51 -7.05 -5.86 -5.95
CA LEU A 51 -5.81 -6.64 -5.97
C LEU A 51 -5.52 -7.32 -4.63
N LEU A 52 -5.66 -6.59 -3.51
CA LEU A 52 -5.47 -7.15 -2.17
C LEU A 52 -6.51 -8.23 -1.83
N SER A 53 -7.68 -8.21 -2.49
CA SER A 53 -8.70 -9.25 -2.36
C SER A 53 -8.46 -10.46 -3.27
N GLY A 54 -7.29 -10.55 -3.92
CA GLY A 54 -6.91 -11.65 -4.80
C GLY A 54 -7.47 -11.57 -6.21
N ARG A 55 -8.13 -10.47 -6.59
CA ARG A 55 -8.63 -10.28 -7.96
C ARG A 55 -7.50 -9.89 -8.89
N THR A 56 -7.58 -10.34 -10.13
CA THR A 56 -6.66 -9.98 -11.21
C THR A 56 -6.98 -8.60 -11.78
N GLN A 57 -5.98 -7.97 -12.40
CA GLN A 57 -6.19 -6.70 -13.13
C GLN A 57 -7.23 -6.80 -14.25
N ARG A 58 -7.41 -8.00 -14.84
CA ARG A 58 -8.42 -8.24 -15.87
C ARG A 58 -9.83 -8.24 -15.28
N GLU A 59 -10.05 -8.96 -14.19
CA GLU A 59 -11.35 -8.97 -13.50
C GLU A 59 -11.76 -7.58 -12.98
N ILE A 60 -10.79 -6.77 -12.55
CA ILE A 60 -11.02 -5.38 -12.14
C ILE A 60 -11.37 -4.52 -13.36
N ALA A 61 -10.67 -4.69 -14.47
CA ALA A 61 -10.94 -3.97 -15.71
C ALA A 61 -12.36 -4.26 -16.24
N ASP A 62 -12.76 -5.52 -16.23
CA ASP A 62 -14.07 -5.98 -16.70
C ASP A 62 -15.21 -5.40 -15.84
N GLU A 63 -15.06 -5.39 -14.52
CA GLU A 63 -16.07 -4.80 -13.61
C GLU A 63 -16.20 -3.28 -13.79
N GLU A 64 -15.09 -2.60 -14.01
CA GLU A 64 -15.09 -1.14 -14.10
C GLU A 64 -15.30 -0.62 -15.54
N GLY A 65 -15.50 -1.52 -16.51
CA GLY A 65 -15.78 -1.18 -17.91
C GLY A 65 -14.62 -0.50 -18.64
N VAL A 66 -13.37 -0.83 -18.29
CA VAL A 66 -12.16 -0.26 -18.90
C VAL A 66 -11.24 -1.35 -19.46
N SER A 67 -10.21 -0.97 -20.20
CA SER A 67 -9.24 -1.95 -20.69
C SER A 67 -8.31 -2.44 -19.57
N ALA A 68 -7.85 -3.70 -19.68
CA ALA A 68 -6.80 -4.23 -18.81
C ALA A 68 -5.51 -3.39 -18.86
N SER A 69 -5.19 -2.78 -20.00
CA SER A 69 -4.04 -1.87 -20.13
C SER A 69 -4.23 -0.56 -19.34
N ALA A 70 -5.45 -0.04 -19.24
CA ALA A 70 -5.74 1.14 -18.42
C ALA A 70 -5.55 0.83 -16.92
N ILE A 71 -5.99 -0.36 -16.47
CA ILE A 71 -5.71 -0.83 -15.10
C ILE A 71 -4.22 -1.02 -14.89
N SER A 72 -3.52 -1.71 -15.79
CA SER A 72 -2.07 -1.93 -15.68
C SER A 72 -1.27 -0.62 -15.59
N GLN A 73 -1.62 0.35 -16.42
CA GLN A 73 -1.01 1.69 -16.36
C GLN A 73 -1.31 2.36 -15.02
N ARG A 74 -2.53 2.29 -14.50
CA ARG A 74 -2.86 2.84 -13.18
C ARG A 74 -2.06 2.15 -12.08
N VAL A 75 -1.92 0.83 -12.14
CA VAL A 75 -1.16 0.06 -11.15
C VAL A 75 0.30 0.47 -11.12
N ARG A 76 0.91 0.65 -12.30
CA ARG A 76 2.31 1.06 -12.44
C ARG A 76 2.57 2.50 -12.03
N HIS A 77 1.75 3.45 -12.51
CA HIS A 77 2.02 4.88 -12.33
C HIS A 77 1.42 5.44 -11.02
N GLY A 78 0.39 4.79 -10.47
CA GLY A 78 -0.25 5.20 -9.22
C GLY A 78 0.37 4.62 -7.96
N GLY A 79 1.49 3.89 -8.05
CA GLY A 79 2.15 3.27 -6.90
C GLY A 79 1.37 2.08 -6.28
N ILE A 80 0.26 1.67 -6.87
CA ILE A 80 -0.58 0.56 -6.37
C ILE A 80 0.23 -0.74 -6.31
N GLY A 81 1.01 -1.03 -7.36
CA GLY A 81 1.84 -2.24 -7.38
C GLY A 81 2.86 -2.29 -6.24
N VAL A 82 3.40 -1.12 -5.85
CA VAL A 82 4.32 -1.01 -4.71
C VAL A 82 3.60 -1.34 -3.40
N VAL A 83 2.39 -0.79 -3.20
CA VAL A 83 1.59 -1.06 -1.99
C VAL A 83 1.20 -2.53 -1.88
N VAL A 84 0.86 -3.18 -3.01
CA VAL A 84 0.57 -4.62 -3.02
C VAL A 84 1.79 -5.43 -2.58
N SER A 85 2.95 -5.23 -3.20
CA SER A 85 4.17 -5.96 -2.82
C SER A 85 4.62 -5.67 -1.38
N MET A 86 4.49 -4.42 -0.92
CA MET A 86 4.74 -4.07 0.49
C MET A 86 3.84 -4.88 1.43
N SER A 87 2.56 -5.04 1.08
CA SER A 87 1.59 -5.80 1.89
C SER A 87 1.95 -7.29 1.93
N GLU A 88 2.26 -7.89 0.78
CA GLU A 88 2.73 -9.29 0.69
C GLU A 88 3.99 -9.54 1.53
N TRP A 89 4.97 -8.64 1.47
CA TRP A 89 6.19 -8.78 2.26
C TRP A 89 5.97 -8.58 3.75
N MET A 90 5.07 -7.67 4.14
CA MET A 90 4.72 -7.49 5.55
C MET A 90 3.96 -8.68 6.12
N GLU A 91 3.06 -9.30 5.36
CA GLU A 91 2.39 -10.53 5.76
C GLU A 91 3.38 -11.68 5.93
N ALA A 92 4.41 -11.77 5.08
CA ALA A 92 5.45 -12.79 5.19
C ALA A 92 6.38 -12.61 6.41
N LEU A 93 6.33 -11.46 7.10
CA LEU A 93 7.07 -11.22 8.35
C LEU A 93 6.29 -11.65 9.61
N ALA A 94 4.99 -11.89 9.49
CA ALA A 94 4.08 -12.25 10.60
C ALA A 94 3.99 -13.77 10.79
#